data_AF-A0A950D665-F1
#
_entry.id   AF-A0A950D665-F1
#
_cell.length_a   1.000
_cell.length_b   1.000
_cell.length_c   1.000
_cell.angle_alpha   90.00
_cell.angle_beta   90.00
_cell.angle_gamma   90.00
#
_symmetry.space_group_name_H-M   'P 1'
#
loop_
_entity.id
_entity.type
_entity.pdbx_description
1 polymer ?
#
loop_
_entity_poly.entity_id
_entity_poly.type
_entity_poly.pdbx_seq_one_letter_code
_entity_poly.pdbx_strand_id
1 'polypeptide(L)' 'MGESPSKKKRKTDEGPTFEEALARLEVIVARLDDGDLPLAQALSLYKEGNVLAKRCRALLTRAEVEVKEALAGDAPPQ' A
#
# COMPACT_ATOMS: atom_id res chain seq x y z
N MET A 1 32.34 -19.82 6.28
CA MET A 1 31.35 -19.50 5.24
C MET A 1 30.63 -18.26 5.70
N GLY A 2 31.07 -17.11 5.20
CA GLY A 2 30.56 -15.82 5.59
C GLY A 2 30.11 -15.10 4.35
N GLU A 3 28.80 -14.86 4.25
CA GLU A 3 28.26 -13.77 3.45
C GLU A 3 27.18 -13.10 4.27
N SER A 4 27.61 -12.05 4.97
CA SER A 4 26.78 -10.87 5.19
C SER A 4 27.57 -9.73 4.58
N PRO A 5 26.90 -8.84 3.83
CA PRO A 5 26.72 -7.54 4.44
C PRO A 5 25.38 -6.87 4.09
N SER A 6 24.79 -6.29 5.13
CA SER A 6 23.93 -5.10 5.15
C SER A 6 23.82 -4.33 3.82
N LYS A 7 22.63 -4.30 3.23
CA LYS A 7 22.27 -3.31 2.20
C LYS A 7 21.13 -2.42 2.69
N LYS A 8 21.55 -1.39 3.43
CA LYS A 8 20.98 -0.03 3.49
C LYS A 8 19.45 0.05 3.53
N LYS A 9 18.92 0.25 4.74
CA LYS A 9 17.63 0.95 4.97
C LYS A 9 17.62 2.23 4.12
N ARG A 10 17.07 2.17 2.91
CA ARG A 10 16.59 3.36 2.20
C ARG A 10 15.42 3.87 3.04
N LYS A 11 15.65 4.94 3.78
CA LYS A 11 14.61 5.78 4.36
C LYS A 11 13.82 6.33 3.17
N THR A 12 12.75 5.67 2.76
CA THR A 12 11.91 6.15 1.66
C THR A 12 10.47 5.74 1.94
N ASP A 13 9.69 6.76 2.29
CA ASP A 13 8.26 6.75 2.63
C ASP A 13 7.88 6.17 4.00
N GLU A 14 7.39 7.03 4.90
CA GLU A 14 7.14 6.78 6.33
C GLU A 14 5.92 5.88 6.62
N GLY A 15 5.58 4.97 5.71
CA GLY A 15 4.41 4.11 5.81
C GLY A 15 4.59 2.77 5.10
N PRO A 16 3.63 1.83 5.27
CA PRO A 16 3.70 0.51 4.67
C PRO A 16 3.82 0.59 3.14
N THR A 17 4.51 -0.40 2.57
CA THR A 17 4.52 -0.62 1.11
C THR A 17 3.11 -0.96 0.61
N PHE A 18 2.92 -0.94 -0.71
CA PHE A 18 1.62 -1.29 -1.30
C PHE A 18 1.19 -2.71 -0.89
N GLU A 19 2.09 -3.69 -1.01
CA GLU A 19 1.81 -5.09 -0.67
C GLU A 19 1.46 -5.27 0.81
N GLU A 20 2.22 -4.62 1.71
CA GLU A 20 1.94 -4.65 3.15
C GLU A 20 0.59 -3.99 3.49
N ALA A 21 0.30 -2.84 2.87
CA ALA A 21 -0.95 -2.13 3.10
C ALA A 21 -2.16 -2.91 2.58
N LEU A 22 -2.03 -3.55 1.42
CA LEU A 22 -3.06 -4.40 0.83
C LEU A 22 -3.30 -5.65 1.68
N ALA A 23 -2.24 -6.38 2.05
CA ALA A 23 -2.36 -7.57 2.89
C ALA A 23 -3.04 -7.26 4.23
N ARG A 24 -2.70 -6.11 4.85
CA ARG A 24 -3.35 -5.68 6.09
C ARG A 24 -4.83 -5.33 5.86
N LEU A 25 -5.16 -4.69 4.75
CA LEU A 25 -6.53 -4.35 4.39
C LEU A 25 -7.39 -5.62 4.19
N GLU A 26 -6.86 -6.65 3.52
CA GLU A 26 -7.54 -7.93 3.34
C GLU A 26 -7.86 -8.61 4.68
N VAL A 27 -6.90 -8.61 5.61
CA VAL A 27 -7.13 -9.12 6.98
C VAL A 27 -8.22 -8.33 7.71
N ILE A 28 -8.24 -7.01 7.57
CA ILE A 28 -9.26 -6.15 8.17
C ILE A 28 -10.64 -6.47 7.59
N VAL A 29 -10.74 -6.59 6.26
CA VAL A 29 -12.00 -6.92 5.59
C VAL A 29 -12.52 -8.29 6.04
N ALA A 30 -11.65 -9.31 6.06
CA ALA A 30 -12.02 -10.64 6.54
C ALA A 30 -12.53 -10.62 7.99
N ARG A 31 -11.89 -9.83 8.87
CA ARG A 31 -12.34 -9.67 10.26
C ARG A 31 -13.68 -8.95 10.39
N LEU A 32 -13.91 -7.93 9.58
CA LEU A 32 -15.19 -7.19 9.59
C LEU A 32 -16.34 -8.04 9.02
N ASP A 33 -16.05 -8.91 8.05
CA ASP A 33 -17.02 -9.81 7.42
C ASP A 33 -17.45 -10.96 8.35
N ASP A 34 -16.52 -11.47 9.17
CA ASP A 34 -16.79 -12.52 10.16
C ASP A 34 -17.89 -12.12 11.18
N GLY A 35 -18.06 -10.82 11.44
CA GLY A 35 -19.18 -10.29 12.22
C GLY A 35 -19.09 -10.53 13.73
N ASP A 36 -18.15 -11.33 14.23
CA ASP A 36 -17.92 -11.60 15.66
C ASP A 36 -17.00 -10.54 16.30
N LEU A 37 -17.33 -9.26 16.13
CA LEU A 37 -16.55 -8.15 16.66
C LEU A 37 -17.42 -7.17 17.46
N PRO A 38 -16.97 -6.75 18.65
CA PRO A 38 -17.59 -5.63 19.35
C PRO A 38 -17.55 -4.36 18.49
N LEU A 39 -18.60 -3.55 18.55
CA LEU A 39 -18.75 -2.32 17.74
C LEU A 39 -17.52 -1.40 17.81
N ALA A 40 -16.93 -1.23 18.99
CA ALA A 40 -15.72 -0.43 19.18
C ALA A 40 -14.53 -0.96 18.38
N GLN A 41 -14.35 -2.29 18.32
CA GLN A 41 -13.29 -2.92 17.53
C GLN A 41 -13.58 -2.82 16.03
N ALA A 42 -14.83 -3.06 15.61
CA ALA A 42 -15.25 -2.89 14.22
C ALA A 42 -15.00 -1.46 13.71
N LEU A 43 -15.31 -0.44 14.52
CA LEU A 43 -15.03 0.96 14.20
C LEU A 43 -13.53 1.26 14.10
N SER A 44 -12.71 0.65 14.96
CA SER A 44 -11.25 0.80 14.92
C SER A 44 -10.67 0.21 13.64
N LEU A 45 -11.05 -1.03 13.32
CA LEU A 45 -10.65 -1.73 12.10
C LEU A 45 -11.11 -1.00 10.84
N TYR A 46 -12.33 -0.48 10.82
CA TYR A 46 -12.84 0.31 9.69
C TYR A 46 -12.02 1.58 9.44
N LYS A 47 -11.64 2.30 10.51
CA LYS A 47 -10.77 3.49 10.40
C LYS A 47 -9.39 3.13 9.87
N GLU A 48 -8.79 2.07 10.40
CA GLU A 48 -7.50 1.56 9.94
C GLU A 48 -7.58 1.17 8.45
N GLY A 49 -8.59 0.40 8.06
CA GLY A 49 -8.82 0.00 6.67
C GLY A 49 -8.99 1.19 5.73
N ASN A 50 -9.67 2.25 6.17
CA ASN A 50 -9.81 3.49 5.39
C ASN A 50 -8.47 4.18 5.13
N VAL A 51 -7.58 4.22 6.13
CA VAL A 51 -6.25 4.80 5.98
C VAL A 51 -5.41 3.98 5.00
N LEU A 52 -5.45 2.65 5.11
CA LEU A 52 -4.74 1.74 4.22
C LEU A 52 -5.26 1.82 2.79
N ALA A 53 -6.58 1.85 2.58
CA ALA A 53 -7.18 1.99 1.26
C ALA A 53 -6.78 3.31 0.57
N LYS A 54 -6.77 4.43 1.31
CA LYS A 54 -6.29 5.72 0.81
C LYS A 54 -4.81 5.65 0.42
N ARG A 55 -4.00 4.98 1.23
CA ARG A 55 -2.58 4.77 0.96
C ARG A 55 -2.35 3.95 -0.31
N CYS A 56 -3.02 2.82 -0.46
CA CYS A 56 -2.95 2.00 -1.67
C CYS A 56 -3.32 2.81 -2.92
N ARG A 57 -4.40 3.59 -2.85
CA ARG A 57 -4.80 4.45 -3.97
C ARG A 57 -3.74 5.50 -4.31
N ALA A 58 -3.16 6.15 -3.31
CA ALA A 58 -2.10 7.14 -3.54
C ALA A 58 -0.85 6.52 -4.20
N LEU A 59 -0.46 5.31 -3.78
CA LEU A 59 0.66 4.58 -4.37
C LEU A 59 0.38 4.19 -5.82
N LEU A 60 -0.82 3.69 -6.11
CA LEU A 60 -1.24 3.37 -7.49
C LEU A 60 -1.28 4.61 -8.38
N THR A 61 -1.88 5.70 -7.91
CA THR A 61 -1.92 6.97 -8.66
C THR A 61 -0.52 7.48 -8.97
N ARG A 62 0.42 7.39 -8.01
CA ARG A 62 1.82 7.77 -8.25
C ARG A 62 2.46 6.89 -9.33
N ALA A 63 2.27 5.58 -9.24
CA ALA A 63 2.79 4.64 -10.25
C ALA A 63 2.18 4.90 -11.65
N GLU A 64 0.88 5.19 -11.73
CA GLU A 64 0.22 5.53 -12.99
C GLU A 64 0.79 6.79 -13.64
N VAL A 65 1.13 7.81 -12.85
CA VAL A 65 1.77 9.03 -13.36
C VAL A 65 3.18 8.71 -13.88
N GLU A 66 3.98 7.98 -13.10
CA GLU A 66 5.34 7.58 -13.51
C GLU A 66 5.32 6.77 -14.83
N VAL A 67 4.34 5.87 -14.99
CA VAL A 67 4.16 5.10 -16.24
C VAL A 67 3.75 6.02 -17.41
N LYS A 68 2.82 6.96 -17.20
CA LYS A 68 2.39 7.89 -18.25
C LYS A 68 3.53 8.78 -18.72
N GLU A 69 4.36 9.28 -17.81
CA GLU A 69 5.54 10.08 -18.14
C GLU A 69 6.58 9.27 -18.91
N ALA A 70 6.82 8.02 -18.51
CA ALA A 70 7.73 7.12 -19.21
C ALA A 70 7.27 6.82 -20.65
N LEU A 71 5.96 6.64 -20.87
CA LEU A 71 5.38 6.39 -22.20
C LEU A 71 5.31 7.67 -23.06
N ALA A 72 5.11 8.84 -22.45
CA ALA A 72 5.10 10.11 -23.16
C ALA A 72 6.47 10.49 -23.76
N GLY A 73 7.57 9.95 -23.21
CA GLY A 73 8.91 10.09 -23.76
C GLY A 73 9.20 9.25 -25.02
N ASP A 74 8.32 8.30 -25.36
CA ASP A 74 8.47 7.38 -26.51
C ASP A 74 7.48 7.71 -27.65
N ALA A 75 6.68 8.78 -27.54
CA ALA A 75 5.74 9.16 -28.58
C ALA A 75 6.49 9.81 -29.76
N PRO A 76 6.44 9.24 -30.99
CA PRO A 76 6.91 9.96 -32.17
C PRO A 76 6.08 11.24 -32.34
N PRO A 77 6.70 12.37 -32.74
CA PRO A 77 5.96 13.60 -33.00
C PRO A 77 4.95 13.34 -34.12
N GLN A 78 3.68 13.59 -33.85
CA GLN A 78 2.60 13.67 -34.84
C GLN A 78 2.67 15.02 -35.55
#